data_AF-A0A4V1M9P5-F1
#
_entry.id   AF-A0A4V1M9P5-F1
#
_cell.length_a   1.000
_cell.length_b   1.000
_cell.length_c   1.000
_cell.angle_alpha   90.00
_cell.angle_beta   90.00
_cell.angle_gamma   90.00
#
_symmetry.space_group_name_H-M   'P 1'
#
loop_
_entity.id
_entity.type
_entity.pdbx_description
1 polymer ?
#
loop_
_entity_poly.entity_id
_entity_poly.type
_entity_poly.pdbx_seq_one_letter_code
_entity_poly.pdbx_strand_id
1 'polypeptide(L)'
;MQTCTTDDLLLYLYGDLSVPDRLLTEEILQENWGLREKLNVMQEATDTLDSVKIKSPSQRSIQAILTYLYDRNSSAILTETAADLK
;
A
#
# COMPACT_ATOMS: atom_id res chain seq x y z
N MET A 1 2.58 -28.76 -7.14
CA MET A 1 1.54 -27.83 -7.62
C MET A 1 1.44 -26.74 -6.58
N GLN A 2 2.07 -25.59 -6.81
CA GLN A 2 1.94 -24.44 -5.92
C GLN A 2 0.56 -23.84 -6.14
N THR A 3 -0.23 -23.78 -5.07
CA THR A 3 -1.60 -23.25 -5.11
C THR A 3 -1.56 -21.81 -4.66
N CYS A 4 -1.89 -20.88 -5.55
CA CYS A 4 -2.13 -19.49 -5.15
C CYS A 4 -3.57 -19.41 -4.62
N THR A 5 -3.71 -18.99 -3.37
CA THR A 5 -5.00 -18.81 -2.71
C THR A 5 -5.53 -17.40 -2.94
N THR A 6 -6.82 -17.19 -2.68
CA THR A 6 -7.44 -15.86 -2.79
C THR A 6 -6.78 -14.84 -1.86
N ASP A 7 -6.28 -15.29 -0.71
CA ASP A 7 -5.61 -14.43 0.28
C ASP A 7 -4.26 -13.94 -0.27
N ASP A 8 -3.53 -14.80 -1.00
CA ASP A 8 -2.27 -14.41 -1.66
C ASP A 8 -2.50 -13.35 -2.75
N LEU A 9 -3.60 -13.45 -3.49
CA LEU A 9 -3.99 -12.43 -4.48
C LEU A 9 -4.35 -11.09 -3.83
N LEU A 10 -5.00 -11.11 -2.66
CA LEU A 10 -5.27 -9.90 -1.88
C LEU A 10 -3.99 -9.26 -1.36
N LEU A 11 -3.09 -10.06 -0.78
CA LEU A 11 -1.79 -9.58 -0.30
C LEU A 11 -0.96 -9.01 -1.47
N TYR A 12 -1.05 -9.62 -2.65
CA TYR A 12 -0.44 -9.11 -3.87
C TYR A 12 -1.01 -7.74 -4.27
N LEU A 13 -2.34 -7.59 -4.24
CA LEU A 13 -3.03 -6.34 -4.59
C LEU A 13 -2.62 -5.18 -3.67
N TYR A 14 -2.52 -5.43 -2.36
CA TYR A 14 -2.14 -4.42 -1.38
C TYR A 14 -0.62 -4.21 -1.23
N GLY A 15 0.20 -5.04 -1.87
CA GLY A 15 1.66 -4.94 -1.81
C GLY A 15 2.28 -5.45 -0.51
N ASP A 16 1.54 -6.24 0.28
CA ASP A 16 1.96 -6.78 1.58
C ASP A 16 2.72 -8.11 1.46
N LEU A 17 2.97 -8.59 0.24
CA LEU A 17 3.78 -9.79 0.00
C LEU A 17 5.27 -9.52 0.13
N SER A 18 5.99 -10.52 0.64
CA SER A 18 7.45 -10.52 0.58
C SER A 18 7.92 -10.60 -0.89
N VAL A 19 9.09 -10.03 -1.20
CA VAL A 19 9.67 -10.04 -2.55
C VAL A 19 9.69 -11.44 -3.20
N PRO A 20 10.10 -12.54 -2.52
CA PRO A 20 10.09 -13.86 -3.13
C PRO A 20 8.66 -14.38 -3.41
N ASP A 21 7.70 -14.14 -2.50
CA ASP A 21 6.32 -14.60 -2.66
C ASP A 21 5.60 -13.85 -3.77
N ARG A 22 5.95 -12.57 -3.96
CA ARG A 22 5.44 -11.75 -5.06
C ARG A 22 5.86 -12.30 -6.42
N LEU A 23 7.14 -12.64 -6.60
CA LEU A 23 7.65 -13.19 -7.86
C LEU A 23 7.00 -14.54 -8.19
N LEU A 24 6.81 -15.38 -7.18
CA LEU A 24 6.15 -16.67 -7.31
C LEU A 24 4.67 -16.50 -7.68
N THR A 25 3.99 -15.51 -7.08
CA THR A 25 2.60 -15.15 -7.43
C THR A 25 2.50 -14.62 -8.85
N GLU A 26 3.47 -13.81 -9.31
CA GLU A 26 3.54 -13.31 -10.68
C GLU A 26 3.73 -14.45 -11.70
N GLU A 27 4.58 -15.43 -11.40
CA GLU A 27 4.79 -16.61 -12.23
C GLU A 27 3.49 -17.43 -12.36
N ILE A 28 2.80 -17.69 -11.24
CA ILE A 28 1.51 -18.41 -11.23
C ILE A 28 0.43 -17.64 -12.00
N LEU A 29 0.42 -16.30 -11.89
CA LEU A 29 -0.49 -15.45 -12.64
C LEU A 29 -0.20 -15.53 -14.15
N GLN A 30 1.05 -15.68 -14.60
CA GLN A 30 1.36 -15.89 -16.02
C GLN A 30 0.77 -17.18 -16.58
N GLU A 31 0.79 -18.26 -15.80
CA GLU A 31 0.30 -19.55 -16.26
C GLU A 31 -1.22 -19.70 -16.15
N ASN A 32 -1.86 -19.04 -15.19
CA ASN A 32 -3.27 -19.26 -14.87
C ASN A 32 -4.16 -18.04 -15.16
N TRP A 33 -4.83 -18.09 -16.31
CA TRP A 33 -5.79 -17.07 -16.73
C TRP A 33 -6.95 -16.86 -15.73
N GLY A 34 -7.43 -17.91 -15.08
CA GLY A 34 -8.54 -17.81 -14.13
C GLY A 34 -8.19 -17.01 -12.87
N LEU A 35 -6.93 -17.03 -12.45
CA LEU A 35 -6.44 -16.22 -11.32
C LEU A 35 -6.27 -14.75 -11.72
N ARG A 36 -5.86 -14.48 -12.97
CA ARG A 36 -5.81 -13.10 -13.51
C ARG A 36 -7.19 -12.46 -13.53
N GLU A 37 -8.20 -13.18 -13.99
CA GLU A 37 -9.55 -12.63 -14.06
C GLU A 37 -10.08 -12.30 -12.66
N LYS A 38 -9.84 -13.18 -11.68
CA LYS A 38 -10.17 -12.90 -10.27
C LYS A 38 -9.44 -11.67 -9.74
N LEU A 39 -8.15 -11.52 -10.05
CA LEU A 39 -7.37 -10.36 -9.65
C LEU A 39 -7.91 -9.07 -10.29
N ASN A 40 -8.26 -9.11 -11.58
CA ASN A 40 -8.89 -7.97 -12.27
C ASN A 40 -10.21 -7.56 -11.61
N VAL A 41 -11.08 -8.51 -11.26
CA VAL A 41 -12.34 -8.23 -10.57
C VAL A 41 -12.09 -7.60 -9.19
N MET A 42 -11.08 -8.07 -8.45
CA MET A 42 -10.70 -7.50 -7.17
C MET A 42 -10.13 -6.08 -7.30
N GLN A 43 -9.34 -5.83 -8.34
CA GLN A 43 -8.82 -4.51 -8.67
C GLN A 43 -9.96 -3.55 -9.00
N GLU A 44 -10.89 -3.95 -9.88
CA GLU A 44 -12.05 -3.15 -10.26
C GLU A 44 -12.96 -2.83 -9.06
N ALA A 45 -13.15 -3.79 -8.14
CA ALA A 45 -13.89 -3.56 -6.91
C ALA A 45 -13.20 -2.52 -6.01
N THR A 46 -11.87 -2.58 -5.88
CA THR A 46 -11.08 -1.60 -5.13
C THR A 46 -11.17 -0.21 -5.74
N ASP A 47 -10.98 -0.11 -7.06
CA ASP A 47 -11.07 1.16 -7.80
C ASP A 47 -12.47 1.77 -7.67
N THR A 48 -13.50 0.93 -7.71
CA THR A 48 -14.88 1.35 -7.50
C THR A 48 -15.05 1.92 -6.09
N LEU A 49 -14.54 1.24 -5.07
CA LEU A 49 -14.60 1.71 -3.67
C LEU A 49 -13.85 3.03 -3.46
N ASP A 50 -12.67 3.19 -4.08
CA ASP A 50 -11.88 4.42 -4.02
C ASP A 50 -12.58 5.58 -4.73
N SER A 51 -13.33 5.30 -5.80
CA SER A 51 -14.10 6.30 -6.52
C SER A 51 -15.35 6.78 -5.74
N VAL A 52 -15.76 6.05 -4.71
CA VAL A 52 -16.91 6.44 -3.88
C VAL A 52 -16.57 7.75 -3.17
N LYS A 53 -17.35 8.79 -3.46
CA LYS A 53 -17.20 10.10 -2.81
C LYS A 53 -17.60 10.01 -1.34
N ILE A 54 -16.62 9.75 -0.48
CA ILE A 54 -16.76 9.86 0.97
C ILE A 54 -16.73 11.34 1.36
N LYS A 55 -17.38 11.70 2.47
CA LYS A 55 -17.32 13.06 3.01
C LYS A 55 -15.87 13.45 3.24
N SER A 56 -15.52 14.67 2.83
CA SER A 56 -14.21 15.22 3.06
C SER A 56 -13.86 15.20 4.56
N PRO A 57 -12.60 14.88 4.92
CA PRO A 57 -12.16 14.89 6.30
C PRO A 57 -12.33 16.29 6.91
N SER A 58 -12.54 16.34 8.22
CA SER A 58 -12.69 17.62 8.92
C SER A 58 -11.40 18.43 8.83
N GLN A 59 -11.51 19.76 8.71
CA GLN A 59 -10.35 20.66 8.68
C GLN A 59 -9.46 20.50 9.92
N ARG A 60 -10.06 20.20 11.07
CA ARG A 60 -9.33 19.90 12.32
C ARG A 60 -8.44 18.67 12.19
N SER A 61 -8.94 17.60 11.56
CA SER A 61 -8.15 16.38 11.32
C SER A 61 -6.96 16.65 10.40
N ILE A 62 -7.18 17.44 9.34
CA ILE A 62 -6.12 17.83 8.41
C ILE A 62 -5.04 18.65 9.13
N GLN A 63 -5.43 19.65 9.93
CA GLN A 63 -4.51 20.45 10.72
C GLN A 63 -3.69 19.61 11.70
N ALA A 64 -4.33 18.68 12.41
CA ALA A 64 -3.64 17.80 13.35
C ALA A 64 -2.56 16.95 12.67
N ILE A 65 -2.84 16.40 11.47
CA ILE A 65 -1.87 15.64 10.68
C ILE A 65 -0.71 16.54 10.24
N LEU A 66 -1.01 17.74 9.72
CA LEU A 66 0.02 18.68 9.28
C LEU A 66 0.94 19.13 10.44
N THR A 67 0.37 19.44 11.60
CA THR A 67 1.14 19.79 12.79
C THR A 67 2.02 18.63 13.24
N TYR A 68 1.51 17.40 13.25
CA TYR A 68 2.31 16.22 13.60
C TYR A 68 3.51 16.02 12.65
N LEU A 69 3.28 16.13 11.34
CA LEU A 69 4.36 16.00 10.35
C LEU A 69 5.38 17.13 10.44
N TYR A 70 4.92 18.36 10.68
CA TYR A 70 5.81 19.51 10.86
C TYR A 70 6.68 19.36 12.11
N ASP A 71 6.11 18.92 13.23
CA ASP A 71 6.85 18.67 14.47
C ASP A 71 7.86 17.53 14.31
N ARG A 72 7.44 16.42 13.69
CA ARG A 72 8.33 15.30 13.37
C ARG A 72 9.49 15.72 12.46
N ASN A 73 9.23 16.46 11.39
CA ASN A 73 10.28 16.94 10.50
C ASN A 73 11.19 17.98 11.19
N SER A 74 10.64 18.82 12.06
CA SER A 74 11.41 19.78 12.86
C SER A 74 12.35 19.06 13.83
N SER A 75 11.92 17.94 14.42
CA SER A 75 12.77 17.10 15.27
C SER A 75 13.85 16.33 14.49
N ALA A 76 13.59 15.96 13.23
CA ALA A 76 14.57 15.29 12.36
C ALA A 76 15.72 16.23 11.92
N ILE A 77 15.41 17.51 11.68
CA ILE A 77 16.42 18.53 11.31
C ILE A 77 17.42 18.79 12.44
N LEU A 78 17.02 18.63 13.71
CA LEU A 78 17.91 18.75 14.87
C LEU A 78 18.81 17.53 15.07
N THR A 79 18.46 16.38 14.49
CA THR A 79 19.29 15.15 14.56
C THR A 79 20.30 15.04 13.43
N GLU A 80 20.00 15.57 12.23
CA GLU A 80 20.97 15.61 11.12
C GLU A 80 22.04 16.70 11.31
N THR A 81 21.68 17.86 11.87
CA THR A 81 22.65 18.95 12.12
C THR A 81 23.68 18.63 13.22
N ALA A 82 23.43 17.62 14.06
CA ALA A 82 24.38 17.14 15.06
C ALA A 82 25.36 16.07 14.52
N ALA A 83 25.09 15.47 13.35
CA ALA A 83 25.93 14.42 12.76
C ALA A 83 27.07 14.98 11.89
N ASP A 84 26.96 16.22 11.40
CA ASP A 84 27.97 16.87 10.55
C ASP A 84 29.06 17.66 11.31
N LEU A 85 29.18 17.48 12.63
CA LEU A 85 30.19 18.14 13.46
C LEU A 85 31.12 17.19 14.24
N LYS A 86 31.30 15.93 13.81
CA LYS A 86 32.35 15.04 14.32
C LYS A 86 33.06 14.24 13.24
#